data_AF-A0A7S0GAI4-F1
#
_entry.id   AF-A0A7S0GAI4-F1
#
_cell.length_a   1.000
_cell.length_b   1.000
_cell.length_c   1.000
_cell.angle_alpha   90.00
_cell.angle_beta   90.00
_cell.angle_gamma   90.00
#
_symmetry.space_group_name_H-M   'P 1'
#
loop_
_entity.id
_entity.type
_entity.pdbx_description
1 polymer ?
#
loop_
_entity_poly.entity_id
_entity_poly.type
_entity_poly.pdbx_seq_one_letter_code
_entity_poly.pdbx_strand_id
1 'polypeptide(L)'
;GSSSSEKNNDVSIKMEKILQRMKQNDVMADCQSYSTIISAIAKGNETRKARKCLNILNRMVQQYKISGNWKMKPNTICFNSVLNACAHTSDNDAQGQREVLAIATATLKSLQSSDYGDPDHITWGTFLKIWSRFSKLDNDTHLIGNINDEFIGDSAHSVVEGIFHQCCRDGQVGDMVLTQLQYAASSDLYADLLGLTINNNSTVISRSNKADGGKKGYPKVSFRSLPKAWTRNVREKRQHNDSWRSFRSRTK
;
A
#
# COMPACT_ATOMS: atom_id res chain seq x y z
N GLY A 1 -5.06 5.24 -37.58
CA GLY A 1 -6.24 4.46 -37.14
C GLY A 1 -5.90 3.54 -35.99
N SER A 2 -5.57 4.10 -34.82
CA SER A 2 -5.08 3.31 -33.66
C SER A 2 -6.05 3.32 -32.46
N SER A 3 -7.22 3.95 -32.58
CA SER A 3 -8.15 4.18 -31.46
C SER A 3 -9.18 3.04 -31.25
N SER A 4 -9.39 2.19 -32.26
CA SER A 4 -10.42 1.14 -32.25
C SER A 4 -9.93 -0.21 -31.70
N SER A 5 -8.61 -0.46 -31.63
CA SER A 5 -8.03 -1.69 -31.05
C SER A 5 -7.74 -1.59 -29.54
N GLU A 6 -7.59 -0.39 -28.99
CA GLU A 6 -7.34 -0.19 -27.54
C GLU A 6 -8.59 -0.39 -26.67
N LYS A 7 -9.79 -0.12 -27.20
CA LYS A 7 -11.04 -0.21 -26.42
C LYS A 7 -11.48 -1.64 -26.06
N ASN A 8 -10.94 -2.68 -26.72
CA ASN A 8 -11.39 -4.07 -26.52
C ASN A 8 -10.55 -4.90 -25.53
N ASN A 9 -9.40 -4.39 -25.07
CA ASN A 9 -8.49 -5.11 -24.17
C ASN A 9 -8.33 -4.51 -22.77
N ASP A 10 -9.02 -3.41 -22.49
CA ASP A 10 -9.03 -2.78 -21.17
C ASP A 10 -9.69 -3.71 -20.13
N VAL A 11 -8.91 -4.15 -19.14
CA VAL A 11 -9.37 -5.04 -18.06
C VAL A 11 -10.44 -4.33 -17.25
N SER A 12 -10.34 -3.02 -17.01
CA SER A 12 -11.37 -2.22 -16.32
C SER A 12 -12.70 -2.26 -17.05
N ILE A 13 -12.72 -2.14 -18.38
CA ILE A 13 -13.98 -2.25 -19.16
C ILE A 13 -14.60 -3.64 -18.99
N LYS A 14 -13.78 -4.70 -19.05
CA LYS A 14 -14.25 -6.08 -18.87
C LYS A 14 -14.80 -6.29 -17.45
N MET A 15 -14.11 -5.77 -16.44
CA MET A 15 -14.53 -5.88 -15.04
C MET A 15 -15.79 -5.06 -14.73
N GLU A 16 -15.94 -3.87 -15.33
CA GLU A 16 -17.17 -3.10 -15.21
C GLU A 16 -18.38 -3.81 -15.84
N LYS A 17 -18.19 -4.44 -17.01
CA LYS A 17 -19.23 -5.27 -17.64
C LYS A 17 -19.64 -6.44 -16.75
N ILE A 18 -18.71 -7.03 -15.99
CA ILE A 18 -19.05 -8.08 -15.01
C ILE A 18 -19.96 -7.52 -13.92
N LEU A 19 -19.63 -6.37 -13.32
CA LEU A 19 -20.48 -5.74 -12.29
C LEU A 19 -21.87 -5.36 -12.84
N GLN A 20 -21.94 -4.91 -14.09
CA GLN A 20 -23.21 -4.61 -14.75
C GLN A 20 -24.05 -5.88 -14.98
N ARG A 21 -23.44 -6.96 -15.47
CA ARG A 21 -24.12 -8.24 -15.66
C ARG A 21 -24.60 -8.85 -14.36
N MET A 22 -23.82 -8.75 -13.28
CA MET A 22 -24.26 -9.17 -11.95
C MET A 22 -25.54 -8.44 -11.56
N LYS A 23 -25.55 -7.10 -11.68
CA LYS A 23 -26.75 -6.28 -11.42
C LYS A 23 -27.95 -6.65 -12.32
N GLN A 24 -27.72 -6.93 -13.61
CA GLN A 24 -28.78 -7.30 -14.56
C GLN A 24 -29.43 -8.65 -14.24
N ASN A 25 -28.67 -9.59 -13.67
CA ASN A 25 -29.16 -10.90 -13.26
C ASN A 25 -29.61 -10.93 -11.79
N ASP A 26 -29.80 -9.76 -11.17
CA ASP A 26 -30.15 -9.61 -9.75
C ASP A 26 -29.17 -10.32 -8.78
N VAL A 27 -27.92 -10.47 -9.22
CA VAL A 27 -26.82 -11.00 -8.40
C VAL A 27 -26.04 -9.83 -7.81
N MET A 28 -25.98 -9.76 -6.47
CA MET A 28 -25.24 -8.71 -5.79
C MET A 28 -23.75 -9.05 -5.70
N ALA A 29 -22.89 -8.12 -6.11
CA ALA A 29 -21.45 -8.25 -5.89
C ALA A 29 -21.11 -8.06 -4.41
N ASP A 30 -20.27 -8.96 -3.89
CA ASP A 30 -19.78 -8.92 -2.52
C ASP A 30 -18.36 -8.34 -2.44
N CYS A 31 -17.82 -8.26 -1.22
CA CYS A 31 -16.47 -7.76 -0.98
C CYS A 31 -15.40 -8.52 -1.77
N GLN A 32 -15.57 -9.84 -1.93
CA GLN A 32 -14.61 -10.65 -2.68
C GLN A 32 -14.65 -10.31 -4.18
N SER A 33 -15.84 -10.16 -4.75
CA SER A 33 -16.05 -9.77 -6.15
C SER A 33 -15.38 -8.42 -6.45
N TYR A 34 -15.63 -7.41 -5.60
CA TYR A 34 -15.00 -6.10 -5.72
C TYR A 34 -13.48 -6.15 -5.56
N SER A 35 -12.97 -6.81 -4.52
CA SER A 35 -11.51 -6.90 -4.30
C SER A 35 -10.78 -7.58 -5.46
N THR A 36 -11.40 -8.62 -6.05
CA THR A 36 -10.86 -9.34 -7.22
C THR A 36 -10.78 -8.42 -8.43
N ILE A 37 -11.84 -7.67 -8.70
CA ILE A 37 -11.90 -6.70 -9.80
C ILE A 37 -10.81 -5.63 -9.65
N ILE A 38 -10.72 -4.99 -8.47
CA ILE A 38 -9.74 -3.95 -8.20
C ILE A 38 -8.33 -4.52 -8.37
N SER A 39 -8.07 -5.72 -7.82
CA SER A 39 -6.76 -6.36 -7.96
C SER A 39 -6.42 -6.71 -9.41
N ALA A 40 -7.40 -7.08 -10.25
CA ALA A 40 -7.17 -7.40 -11.64
C ALA A 40 -6.76 -6.14 -12.43
N ILE A 41 -7.45 -5.02 -12.21
CA ILE A 41 -7.13 -3.72 -12.82
C ILE A 41 -5.76 -3.23 -12.35
N ALA A 42 -5.45 -3.35 -11.04
CA ALA A 42 -4.17 -2.95 -10.48
C ALA A 42 -2.96 -3.65 -11.13
N LYS A 43 -3.13 -4.94 -11.49
CA LYS A 43 -2.12 -5.77 -12.16
C LYS A 43 -2.08 -5.54 -13.68
N GLY A 44 -3.14 -4.97 -14.25
CA GLY A 44 -3.18 -4.60 -15.66
C GLY A 44 -2.19 -3.49 -16.03
N ASN A 45 -1.96 -3.34 -17.33
CA ASN A 45 -1.10 -2.30 -17.91
C ASN A 45 -1.90 -1.07 -18.38
N GLU A 46 -2.99 -0.76 -17.69
CA GLU A 46 -3.88 0.34 -18.05
C GLU A 46 -3.36 1.69 -17.59
N THR A 47 -3.61 2.71 -18.41
CA THR A 47 -3.43 4.12 -18.03
C THR A 47 -4.45 4.51 -16.96
N ARG A 48 -4.05 5.41 -16.05
CA ARG A 48 -4.92 5.91 -14.97
C ARG A 48 -5.57 4.81 -14.12
N LYS A 49 -4.94 3.64 -13.99
CA LYS A 49 -5.49 2.50 -13.25
C LYS A 49 -5.73 2.79 -11.77
N ALA A 50 -4.95 3.68 -11.16
CA ALA A 50 -5.20 4.19 -9.81
C ALA A 50 -6.59 4.83 -9.68
N ARG A 51 -6.94 5.73 -10.61
CA ARG A 51 -8.25 6.39 -10.66
C ARG A 51 -9.38 5.40 -10.87
N LYS A 52 -9.22 4.46 -11.81
CA LYS A 52 -10.23 3.41 -12.07
C LYS A 52 -10.48 2.55 -10.84
N CYS A 53 -9.41 2.10 -10.17
CA CYS A 53 -9.50 1.32 -8.93
C CYS A 53 -10.22 2.11 -7.81
N LEU A 54 -9.88 3.39 -7.63
CA LEU A 54 -10.55 4.26 -6.65
C LEU A 54 -12.04 4.42 -6.96
N ASN A 55 -12.42 4.59 -8.23
CA ASN A 55 -13.83 4.72 -8.61
C ASN A 55 -14.64 3.47 -8.25
N ILE A 56 -14.05 2.29 -8.45
CA ILE A 56 -14.69 1.01 -8.10
C ILE A 56 -14.82 0.86 -6.58
N LEU A 57 -13.78 1.22 -5.82
CA LEU A 57 -13.85 1.24 -4.35
C LEU A 57 -14.92 2.21 -3.85
N ASN A 58 -14.98 3.42 -4.38
CA ASN A 58 -15.98 4.42 -4.01
C ASN A 58 -17.40 3.93 -4.31
N ARG A 59 -17.60 3.26 -5.45
CA ARG A 59 -18.87 2.62 -5.78
C ARG A 59 -19.24 1.53 -4.77
N MET A 60 -18.30 0.67 -4.38
CA MET A 60 -18.52 -0.35 -3.36
C MET A 60 -18.93 0.28 -2.02
N VAL A 61 -18.21 1.32 -1.58
CA VAL A 61 -18.52 2.08 -0.35
C VAL A 61 -19.92 2.68 -0.41
N GLN A 62 -20.28 3.34 -1.52
CA GLN A 62 -21.60 3.94 -1.71
C GLN A 62 -22.71 2.88 -1.68
N GLN A 63 -22.53 1.77 -2.39
CA GLN A 63 -23.53 0.71 -2.41
C GLN A 63 -23.68 0.03 -1.04
N TYR A 64 -22.59 -0.13 -0.29
CA TYR A 64 -22.65 -0.62 1.09
C TYR A 64 -23.44 0.33 1.98
N LYS A 65 -23.17 1.64 1.91
CA LYS A 65 -23.90 2.65 2.69
C LYS A 65 -25.40 2.70 2.37
N ILE A 66 -25.78 2.50 1.11
CA ILE A 66 -27.20 2.52 0.68
C ILE A 66 -27.91 1.22 1.09
N SER A 67 -27.28 0.07 0.88
CA SER A 67 -27.93 -1.24 1.08
C SER A 67 -27.86 -1.76 2.52
N GLY A 68 -26.86 -1.32 3.31
CA GLY A 68 -26.54 -1.91 4.61
C GLY A 68 -26.05 -3.37 4.54
N ASN A 69 -25.83 -3.94 3.35
CA ASN A 69 -25.48 -5.34 3.21
C ASN A 69 -24.02 -5.59 3.64
N TRP A 70 -23.86 -6.26 4.78
CA TRP A 70 -22.56 -6.59 5.35
C TRP A 70 -21.65 -7.40 4.41
N LYS A 71 -22.21 -8.19 3.47
CA LYS A 71 -21.42 -8.94 2.48
C LYS A 71 -20.65 -8.02 1.53
N MET A 72 -21.12 -6.78 1.36
CA MET A 72 -20.50 -5.74 0.54
C MET A 72 -19.69 -4.74 1.37
N LYS A 73 -19.56 -4.94 2.69
CA LYS A 73 -18.73 -4.07 3.54
C LYS A 73 -17.28 -4.09 3.02
N PRO A 74 -16.69 -2.93 2.67
CA PRO A 74 -15.28 -2.86 2.30
C PRO A 74 -14.37 -3.34 3.42
N ASN A 75 -13.18 -3.83 3.06
CA ASN A 75 -12.16 -4.24 4.01
C ASN A 75 -10.76 -3.74 3.60
N THR A 76 -9.78 -3.89 4.48
CA THR A 76 -8.36 -3.54 4.23
C THR A 76 -7.82 -4.08 2.90
N ILE A 77 -8.28 -5.23 2.40
CA ILE A 77 -7.84 -5.81 1.11
C ILE A 77 -8.29 -4.94 -0.06
N CYS A 78 -9.52 -4.42 -0.04
CA CYS A 78 -10.03 -3.52 -1.07
C CYS A 78 -9.18 -2.23 -1.16
N PHE A 79 -8.86 -1.63 -0.01
CA PHE A 79 -8.01 -0.43 0.06
C PHE A 79 -6.57 -0.72 -0.38
N ASN A 80 -5.97 -1.82 0.10
CA ASN A 80 -4.64 -2.26 -0.32
C ASN A 80 -4.56 -2.51 -1.83
N SER A 81 -5.66 -2.95 -2.46
CA SER A 81 -5.70 -3.14 -3.91
C SER A 81 -5.65 -1.81 -4.69
N VAL A 82 -6.30 -0.75 -4.18
CA VAL A 82 -6.18 0.61 -4.74
C VAL A 82 -4.77 1.17 -4.55
N LEU A 83 -4.19 1.01 -3.36
CA LEU A 83 -2.79 1.42 -3.10
C LEU A 83 -1.82 0.66 -4.01
N ASN A 84 -2.04 -0.64 -4.23
CA ASN A 84 -1.23 -1.42 -5.15
C ASN A 84 -1.37 -0.91 -6.60
N ALA A 85 -2.56 -0.49 -7.03
CA ALA A 85 -2.73 0.15 -8.33
C ALA A 85 -1.87 1.43 -8.42
N CYS A 86 -1.89 2.28 -7.39
CA CYS A 86 -1.06 3.49 -7.29
C CYS A 86 0.44 3.16 -7.40
N ALA A 87 0.91 2.15 -6.66
CA ALA A 87 2.31 1.73 -6.64
C ALA A 87 2.82 1.21 -8.00
N HIS A 88 1.91 0.80 -8.88
CA HIS A 88 2.21 0.20 -10.17
C HIS A 88 1.73 1.03 -11.37
N THR A 89 1.19 2.23 -11.16
CA THR A 89 0.83 3.16 -12.23
C THR A 89 2.09 3.61 -12.98
N SER A 90 1.96 3.75 -14.31
CA SER A 90 3.06 4.15 -15.21
C SER A 90 2.95 5.62 -15.66
N ASP A 91 2.03 6.38 -15.07
CA ASP A 91 1.83 7.80 -15.35
C ASP A 91 3.07 8.56 -14.85
N ASN A 92 3.92 8.99 -15.79
CA ASN A 92 5.25 9.55 -15.52
C ASN A 92 5.31 11.07 -15.64
N ASP A 93 4.24 11.71 -16.12
CA ASP A 93 4.15 13.17 -16.11
C ASP A 93 3.81 13.70 -14.71
N ALA A 94 4.20 14.94 -14.42
CA ALA A 94 4.03 15.53 -13.09
C ALA A 94 2.56 15.57 -12.64
N GLN A 95 1.60 15.73 -13.55
CA GLN A 95 0.18 15.78 -13.21
C GLN A 95 -0.35 14.41 -12.82
N GLY A 96 -0.04 13.37 -13.60
CA GLY A 96 -0.38 11.99 -13.27
C GLY A 96 0.26 11.54 -11.96
N GLN A 97 1.49 11.97 -11.71
CA GLN A 97 2.19 11.69 -10.45
C GLN A 97 1.52 12.36 -9.24
N ARG A 98 1.11 13.63 -9.35
CA ARG A 98 0.28 14.31 -8.33
C ARG A 98 -1.03 13.59 -8.08
N GLU A 99 -1.69 13.18 -9.15
CA GLU A 99 -2.97 12.46 -9.05
C GLU A 99 -2.80 11.14 -8.29
N VAL A 100 -1.75 10.36 -8.59
CA VAL A 100 -1.47 9.09 -7.92
C VAL A 100 -1.19 9.30 -6.43
N LEU A 101 -0.40 10.31 -6.06
CA LEU A 101 -0.14 10.66 -4.66
C LEU A 101 -1.43 11.06 -3.95
N ALA A 102 -2.24 11.95 -4.55
CA ALA A 102 -3.50 12.38 -3.96
C ALA A 102 -4.47 11.21 -3.73
N ILE A 103 -4.58 10.29 -4.70
CA ILE A 103 -5.39 9.07 -4.57
C ILE A 103 -4.85 8.19 -3.44
N ALA A 104 -3.53 7.97 -3.38
CA ALA A 104 -2.92 7.13 -2.35
C ALA A 104 -3.18 7.70 -0.94
N THR A 105 -2.93 9.00 -0.73
CA THR A 105 -3.14 9.67 0.56
C THR A 105 -4.60 9.64 0.97
N ALA A 106 -5.52 9.97 0.07
CA ALA A 106 -6.95 9.90 0.35
C ALA A 106 -7.41 8.46 0.66
N THR A 107 -6.84 7.46 -0.01
CA THR A 107 -7.16 6.04 0.25
C THR A 107 -6.68 5.61 1.64
N LEU A 108 -5.46 5.96 2.03
CA LEU A 108 -4.92 5.67 3.36
C LEU A 108 -5.76 6.33 4.46
N LYS A 109 -6.07 7.62 4.31
CA LYS A 109 -6.90 8.38 5.26
C LYS A 109 -8.30 7.84 5.38
N SER A 110 -8.91 7.48 4.25
CA SER A 110 -10.23 6.86 4.23
C SER A 110 -10.22 5.54 4.99
N LEU A 111 -9.19 4.70 4.82
CA LEU A 111 -9.04 3.49 5.61
C LEU A 111 -8.91 3.80 7.11
N GLN A 112 -8.00 4.70 7.50
CA GLN A 112 -7.74 5.11 8.89
C GLN A 112 -8.95 5.71 9.62
N SER A 113 -9.82 6.43 8.90
CA SER A 113 -10.99 7.10 9.48
C SER A 113 -12.29 6.30 9.35
N SER A 114 -12.26 5.15 8.69
CA SER A 114 -13.43 4.29 8.46
C SER A 114 -13.50 3.14 9.45
N ASP A 115 -14.65 2.45 9.48
CA ASP A 115 -14.85 1.18 10.17
C ASP A 115 -14.58 -0.04 9.26
N TYR A 116 -13.89 0.16 8.14
CA TYR A 116 -13.56 -0.88 7.15
C TYR A 116 -12.29 -1.67 7.49
N GLY A 117 -11.68 -1.39 8.64
CA GLY A 117 -10.49 -2.06 9.15
C GLY A 117 -9.28 -1.13 9.18
N ASP A 118 -8.21 -1.62 9.79
CA ASP A 118 -7.00 -0.82 10.01
C ASP A 118 -5.98 -0.99 8.87
N PRO A 119 -5.13 0.03 8.64
CA PRO A 119 -3.90 -0.14 7.87
C PRO A 119 -3.05 -1.29 8.44
N ASP A 120 -2.56 -2.15 7.55
CA ASP A 120 -1.64 -3.23 7.92
C ASP A 120 -0.23 -3.06 7.33
N HIS A 121 0.67 -3.99 7.64
CA HIS A 121 2.04 -3.95 7.09
C HIS A 121 2.09 -3.90 5.55
N ILE A 122 1.07 -4.43 4.85
CA ILE A 122 0.97 -4.32 3.39
C ILE A 122 0.56 -2.89 3.01
N THR A 123 -0.38 -2.29 3.73
CA THR A 123 -0.78 -0.88 3.55
C THR A 123 0.43 0.05 3.66
N TRP A 124 1.16 -0.03 4.78
CA TRP A 124 2.31 0.84 5.06
C TRP A 124 3.48 0.58 4.11
N GLY A 125 3.82 -0.68 3.83
CA GLY A 125 4.86 -1.02 2.88
C GLY A 125 4.53 -0.53 1.47
N THR A 126 3.28 -0.68 1.04
CA THR A 126 2.84 -0.18 -0.28
C THR A 126 2.87 1.34 -0.33
N PHE A 127 2.48 2.02 0.75
CA PHE A 127 2.52 3.48 0.82
C PHE A 127 3.96 4.04 0.76
N LEU A 128 4.92 3.42 1.46
CA LEU A 128 6.34 3.74 1.32
C LEU A 128 6.86 3.50 -0.09
N LYS A 129 6.43 2.41 -0.74
CA LYS A 129 6.78 2.12 -2.14
C LYS A 129 6.27 3.22 -3.07
N ILE A 130 5.03 3.67 -2.90
CA ILE A 130 4.45 4.80 -3.63
C ILE A 130 5.37 6.01 -3.42
N TRP A 131 5.58 6.43 -2.18
CA TRP A 131 6.39 7.61 -1.86
C TRP A 131 7.81 7.57 -2.44
N SER A 132 8.50 6.41 -2.38
CA SER A 132 9.86 6.24 -2.90
C SER A 132 10.02 6.57 -4.39
N ARG A 133 8.91 6.52 -5.15
CA ARG A 133 8.90 6.90 -6.56
C ARG A 133 8.83 8.41 -6.76
N PHE A 134 8.23 9.11 -5.79
CA PHE A 134 7.97 10.54 -5.86
C PHE A 134 9.01 11.39 -5.13
N SER A 135 9.87 10.79 -4.28
CA SER A 135 10.98 11.48 -3.60
C SER A 135 12.03 12.08 -4.55
N LYS A 136 11.96 11.82 -5.87
CA LYS A 136 12.80 12.44 -6.89
C LYS A 136 12.17 13.67 -7.56
N LEU A 137 10.94 14.00 -7.23
CA LEU A 137 10.27 15.20 -7.77
C LEU A 137 10.60 16.49 -7.02
N ASP A 138 11.50 16.43 -6.05
CA ASP A 138 11.94 17.52 -5.16
C ASP A 138 12.51 18.78 -5.85
N ASN A 139 12.57 18.84 -7.19
CA ASN A 139 12.91 20.10 -7.88
C ASN A 139 11.71 21.06 -8.01
N ASP A 140 10.47 20.59 -7.86
CA ASP A 140 9.27 21.43 -7.86
C ASP A 140 8.56 21.34 -6.50
N THR A 141 8.99 22.18 -5.56
CA THR A 141 8.42 22.37 -4.20
C THR A 141 6.89 22.56 -4.18
N HIS A 142 6.28 22.85 -5.33
CA HIS A 142 4.84 23.02 -5.51
C HIS A 142 3.99 21.72 -5.47
N LEU A 143 4.59 20.53 -5.52
CA LEU A 143 3.82 19.27 -5.43
C LEU A 143 3.43 18.91 -4.01
N ILE A 144 4.32 19.22 -3.06
CA ILE A 144 4.17 18.92 -1.63
C ILE A 144 3.27 19.98 -0.98
N GLY A 145 3.51 21.27 -1.29
CA GLY A 145 2.80 22.39 -0.66
C GLY A 145 1.31 22.56 -1.02
N ASN A 146 0.79 21.89 -2.06
CA ASN A 146 -0.62 21.95 -2.44
C ASN A 146 -1.44 20.75 -1.98
N ILE A 147 -0.80 19.72 -1.42
CA ILE A 147 -1.52 18.67 -0.70
C ILE A 147 -1.76 19.26 0.69
N ASN A 148 -2.85 20.02 0.85
CA ASN A 148 -3.28 20.74 2.05
C ASN A 148 -3.51 19.80 3.25
N ASP A 149 -2.44 19.20 3.74
CA ASP A 149 -2.51 18.09 4.64
C ASP A 149 -1.40 18.22 5.67
N GLU A 150 -1.83 18.34 6.92
CA GLU A 150 -1.05 18.33 8.16
C GLU A 150 -0.06 17.13 8.26
N PHE A 151 -0.14 16.20 7.31
CA PHE A 151 0.59 14.94 7.27
C PHE A 151 1.89 14.95 6.44
N ILE A 152 2.12 15.99 5.61
CA ILE A 152 3.26 15.98 4.67
C ILE A 152 4.27 17.03 5.11
N GLY A 153 5.31 16.59 5.82
CA GLY A 153 6.39 17.47 6.26
C GLY A 153 7.13 18.11 5.08
N ASP A 154 7.93 19.14 5.39
CA ASP A 154 8.55 20.04 4.39
C ASP A 154 9.63 19.39 3.49
N SER A 155 9.90 18.09 3.64
CA SER A 155 10.92 17.38 2.88
C SER A 155 10.57 15.91 2.66
N ALA A 156 11.10 15.28 1.61
CA ALA A 156 10.95 13.85 1.39
C ALA A 156 11.40 13.00 2.60
N HIS A 157 12.38 13.50 3.36
CA HIS A 157 12.88 12.91 4.59
C HIS A 157 11.78 12.89 5.67
N SER A 158 11.22 14.05 6.03
CA SER A 158 10.22 14.15 7.12
C SER A 158 8.94 13.38 6.80
N VAL A 159 8.56 13.25 5.53
CA VAL A 159 7.42 12.42 5.11
C VAL A 159 7.70 10.92 5.32
N VAL A 160 8.88 10.43 4.92
CA VAL A 160 9.26 9.02 5.13
C VAL A 160 9.33 8.69 6.62
N GLU A 161 9.89 9.59 7.42
CA GLU A 161 9.94 9.49 8.87
C GLU A 161 8.53 9.43 9.48
N GLY A 162 7.63 10.34 9.09
CA GLY A 162 6.24 10.36 9.56
C GLY A 162 5.49 9.07 9.23
N ILE A 163 5.61 8.57 8.00
CA ILE A 163 5.03 7.29 7.56
C ILE A 163 5.56 6.14 8.42
N PHE A 164 6.88 6.07 8.62
CA PHE A 164 7.49 4.99 9.40
C PHE A 164 7.06 5.04 10.87
N HIS A 165 7.05 6.22 11.50
CA HIS A 165 6.58 6.36 12.88
C HIS A 165 5.12 5.97 13.05
N GLN A 166 4.24 6.30 12.11
CA GLN A 166 2.85 5.83 12.17
C GLN A 166 2.78 4.30 12.05
N CYS A 167 3.55 3.70 11.14
CA CYS A 167 3.65 2.25 11.02
C CYS A 167 4.13 1.58 12.33
N CYS A 168 5.09 2.19 13.02
CA CYS A 168 5.56 1.77 14.35
C CYS A 168 4.46 1.86 15.41
N ARG A 169 3.73 2.99 15.46
CA ARG A 169 2.60 3.20 16.39
C ARG A 169 1.52 2.15 16.18
N ASP A 170 1.19 1.85 14.92
CA ASP A 170 0.21 0.84 14.53
C ASP A 170 0.71 -0.59 14.79
N GLY A 171 1.99 -0.78 15.12
CA GLY A 171 2.55 -2.11 15.36
C GLY A 171 2.66 -2.97 14.08
N GLN A 172 2.76 -2.31 12.92
CA GLN A 172 2.68 -2.91 11.59
C GLN A 172 4.03 -2.99 10.87
N VAL A 173 5.15 -2.77 11.57
CA VAL A 173 6.47 -2.91 10.95
C VAL A 173 6.71 -4.38 10.63
N GLY A 174 6.81 -4.71 9.34
CA GLY A 174 7.11 -6.05 8.83
C GLY A 174 8.22 -6.03 7.78
N ASP A 175 8.59 -7.19 7.25
CA ASP A 175 9.67 -7.30 6.25
C ASP A 175 9.42 -6.41 5.02
N MET A 176 8.17 -6.34 4.54
CA MET A 176 7.81 -5.45 3.43
C MET A 176 8.07 -3.97 3.76
N VAL A 177 7.72 -3.51 4.97
CA VAL A 177 7.96 -2.13 5.41
C VAL A 177 9.46 -1.85 5.44
N LEU A 178 10.26 -2.76 6.02
CA LEU A 178 11.72 -2.61 6.10
C LEU A 178 12.36 -2.55 4.71
N THR A 179 11.95 -3.44 3.80
CA THR A 179 12.46 -3.43 2.42
C THR A 179 12.10 -2.11 1.74
N GLN A 180 10.84 -1.66 1.81
CA GLN A 180 10.43 -0.42 1.14
C GLN A 180 11.04 0.84 1.76
N LEU A 181 11.29 0.84 3.08
CA LEU A 181 11.99 1.92 3.75
C LEU A 181 13.42 2.11 3.20
N GLN A 182 14.14 1.05 2.85
CA GLN A 182 15.46 1.16 2.22
C GLN A 182 15.42 1.84 0.84
N TYR A 183 14.30 1.76 0.13
CA TYR A 183 14.11 2.43 -1.15
C TYR A 183 13.64 3.87 -0.99
N ALA A 184 12.86 4.15 0.07
CA ALA A 184 12.29 5.47 0.34
C ALA A 184 13.25 6.41 1.08
N ALA A 185 14.07 5.89 1.99
CA ALA A 185 15.00 6.65 2.82
C ALA A 185 16.42 6.68 2.26
N SER A 186 17.21 7.69 2.66
CA SER A 186 18.68 7.63 2.56
C SER A 186 19.22 6.56 3.52
N SER A 187 20.50 6.18 3.36
CA SER A 187 21.10 5.19 4.27
C SER A 187 21.19 5.70 5.70
N ASP A 188 21.45 7.00 5.88
CA ASP A 188 21.58 7.63 7.20
C ASP A 188 20.21 7.70 7.88
N LEU A 189 19.18 8.18 7.16
CA LEU A 189 17.80 8.19 7.65
C LEU A 189 17.32 6.77 8.01
N TYR A 190 17.61 5.78 7.17
CA TYR A 190 17.26 4.39 7.47
C TYR A 190 17.93 3.91 8.77
N ALA A 191 19.20 4.28 8.99
CA ALA A 191 19.92 3.92 10.21
C ALA A 191 19.33 4.62 11.44
N ASP A 192 19.04 5.92 11.33
CA ASP A 192 18.48 6.73 12.42
C ASP A 192 17.10 6.24 12.84
N LEU A 193 16.18 6.00 11.89
CA LEU A 193 14.83 5.50 12.18
C LEU A 193 14.83 4.15 12.89
N LEU A 194 15.86 3.34 12.65
CA LEU A 194 16.00 2.02 13.24
C LEU A 194 16.89 2.00 14.49
N GLY A 195 17.35 3.18 14.95
CA GLY A 195 18.21 3.31 16.12
C GLY A 195 19.56 2.60 15.94
N LEU A 196 20.08 2.60 14.71
CA LEU A 196 21.34 1.93 14.35
C LEU A 196 22.57 2.83 14.50
N THR A 197 22.37 4.11 14.83
CA THR A 197 23.45 5.08 15.05
C THR A 197 24.14 4.85 16.39
N ILE A 198 25.22 4.03 16.32
CA ILE A 198 26.43 3.97 17.17
C ILE A 198 26.23 4.13 18.68
N ASN A 199 26.06 3.01 19.39
CA ASN A 199 26.73 2.86 20.68
C ASN A 199 28.20 2.52 20.39
N ASN A 200 29.13 3.34 20.89
CA ASN A 200 30.58 3.29 20.67
C ASN A 200 31.28 1.98 21.13
N ASN A 201 30.55 0.92 21.43
CA ASN A 201 31.13 -0.40 21.66
C ASN A 201 30.34 -1.46 20.88
N SER A 202 30.94 -1.87 19.76
CA SER A 202 30.80 -3.20 19.17
C SER A 202 29.42 -3.58 18.62
N THR A 203 29.10 -3.14 17.40
CA THR A 203 28.53 -4.07 16.41
C THR A 203 28.88 -3.60 15.01
N VAL A 204 29.66 -4.39 14.26
CA VAL A 204 29.77 -4.23 12.82
C VAL A 204 28.39 -4.53 12.24
N ILE A 205 27.64 -3.49 11.84
CA ILE A 205 26.35 -3.72 11.20
C ILE A 205 26.63 -4.29 9.82
N SER A 206 26.41 -5.59 9.65
CA SER A 206 26.53 -6.25 8.35
C SER A 206 25.64 -5.53 7.34
N ARG A 207 26.18 -5.20 6.16
CA ARG A 207 25.41 -4.55 5.08
C ARG A 207 24.72 -5.61 4.24
N SER A 208 23.52 -5.28 3.75
CA SER A 208 22.75 -6.14 2.86
C SER A 208 23.42 -6.29 1.49
N ASN A 209 23.38 -7.51 0.96
CA ASN A 209 23.67 -7.81 -0.43
C ASN A 209 22.36 -7.94 -1.23
N LYS A 210 22.44 -7.96 -2.57
CA LYS A 210 21.25 -8.14 -3.43
C LYS A 210 20.45 -9.41 -3.12
N ALA A 211 21.12 -10.46 -2.63
CA ALA A 211 20.49 -11.73 -2.26
C ALA A 211 19.63 -11.65 -0.98
N ASP A 212 19.83 -10.64 -0.13
CA ASP A 212 19.13 -10.49 1.15
C ASP A 212 17.71 -9.88 1.02
N GLY A 213 17.23 -9.60 -0.20
CA GLY A 213 15.88 -9.07 -0.42
C GLY A 213 15.73 -7.57 -0.10
N GLY A 214 16.80 -6.79 -0.25
CA GLY A 214 16.83 -5.35 0.01
C GLY A 214 17.80 -4.57 -0.88
N LYS A 215 17.94 -3.27 -0.64
CA LYS A 215 18.83 -2.38 -1.40
C LYS A 215 20.27 -2.58 -0.93
N LYS A 216 21.16 -2.98 -1.84
CA LYS A 216 22.59 -3.25 -1.57
C LYS A 216 23.22 -2.08 -0.80
N GLY A 217 23.98 -2.40 0.25
CA GLY A 217 24.75 -1.43 1.03
C GLY A 217 24.02 -0.84 2.24
N TYR A 218 22.73 -1.13 2.42
CA TYR A 218 21.97 -0.69 3.59
C TYR A 218 22.29 -1.59 4.80
N PRO A 219 22.18 -1.07 6.03
CA PRO A 219 22.25 -1.88 7.24
C PRO A 219 21.29 -3.08 7.19
N LYS A 220 21.79 -4.28 7.50
CA LYS A 220 20.95 -5.48 7.59
C LYS A 220 20.23 -5.50 8.93
N VAL A 221 18.91 -5.51 8.89
CA VAL A 221 18.05 -5.53 10.08
C VAL A 221 17.12 -6.73 10.03
N SER A 222 17.02 -7.46 11.14
CA SER A 222 16.06 -8.55 11.27
C SER A 222 14.75 -8.03 11.86
N PHE A 223 13.63 -8.40 11.27
CA PHE A 223 12.31 -8.19 11.89
C PHE A 223 12.25 -8.67 13.36
N ARG A 224 12.99 -9.74 13.68
CA ARG A 224 13.00 -10.32 15.03
C ARG A 224 13.69 -9.43 16.06
N SER A 225 14.67 -8.63 15.65
CA SER A 225 15.46 -7.75 16.52
C SER A 225 14.80 -6.40 16.79
N LEU A 226 13.71 -6.07 16.11
CA LEU A 226 12.99 -4.80 16.29
C LEU A 226 12.17 -4.79 17.60
N PRO A 227 11.87 -3.60 18.14
CA PRO A 227 10.97 -3.45 19.28
C PRO A 227 9.66 -4.21 19.09
N LYS A 228 9.24 -4.95 20.13
CA LYS A 228 8.00 -5.74 20.09
C LYS A 228 6.78 -4.86 19.77
N ALA A 229 6.73 -3.65 20.32
CA ALA A 229 5.64 -2.70 20.08
C ALA A 229 5.47 -2.36 18.59
N TRP A 230 6.57 -2.25 17.83
CA TRP A 230 6.55 -1.92 16.40
C TRP A 230 6.07 -3.07 15.52
N THR A 231 6.21 -4.31 16.01
CA THR A 231 5.99 -5.54 15.22
C THR A 231 4.80 -6.36 15.72
N ARG A 232 4.09 -5.89 16.76
CA ARG A 232 3.09 -6.65 17.51
C ARG A 232 2.00 -7.27 16.62
N ASN A 233 1.40 -6.49 15.73
CA ASN A 233 0.28 -6.94 14.90
C ASN A 233 0.75 -7.89 13.78
N VAL A 234 1.97 -7.69 13.28
CA VAL A 234 2.57 -8.59 12.29
C VAL A 234 2.92 -9.94 12.93
N ARG A 235 3.43 -9.95 14.16
CA ARG A 235 3.76 -11.18 14.91
C ARG A 235 2.52 -11.99 15.21
N GLU A 236 1.47 -11.35 15.72
CA GLU A 236 0.20 -11.99 16.04
C GLU A 236 -0.43 -12.65 14.79
N LYS A 237 -0.49 -11.91 13.68
CA LYS A 237 -1.00 -12.44 12.40
C LYS A 237 -0.21 -13.66 11.90
N ARG A 238 1.12 -13.68 12.08
CA ARG A 238 1.97 -14.84 11.74
C ARG A 238 1.67 -16.04 12.63
N GLN A 239 1.60 -15.86 13.94
CA GLN A 239 1.30 -16.93 14.90
C GLN A 239 -0.08 -17.56 14.64
N HIS A 240 -1.09 -16.74 14.36
CA HIS A 240 -2.41 -17.22 13.99
C HIS A 240 -2.38 -18.07 12.71
N ASN A 241 -1.69 -17.60 11.67
CA ASN A 241 -1.56 -18.32 10.41
C ASN A 241 -0.80 -19.65 10.56
N ASP A 242 0.26 -19.68 11.34
CA ASP A 242 1.04 -20.90 11.60
C ASP A 242 0.22 -21.92 12.41
N SER A 243 -0.55 -21.46 13.39
CA SER A 243 -1.49 -22.29 14.16
C SER A 243 -2.57 -22.92 13.26
N TRP A 244 -3.16 -22.12 12.37
CA TRP A 244 -4.14 -22.61 11.38
C TRP A 244 -3.54 -23.61 10.39
N ARG A 245 -2.31 -23.39 9.93
CA ARG A 245 -1.60 -24.33 9.04
C ARG A 245 -1.33 -25.66 9.75
N SER A 246 -0.88 -25.60 11.01
CA SER A 246 -0.64 -26.79 11.82
C SER A 246 -1.93 -27.57 12.06
N PHE A 247 -3.03 -26.90 12.38
CA PHE A 247 -4.35 -27.53 12.52
C PHE A 247 -4.77 -28.24 11.23
N ARG A 248 -4.70 -27.54 10.08
CA ARG A 248 -5.10 -28.12 8.78
C ARG A 248 -4.22 -29.29 8.33
N SER A 249 -2.95 -29.32 8.75
CA SER A 249 -2.05 -30.45 8.49
C SER A 249 -2.32 -31.67 9.38
N ARG A 250 -2.96 -31.49 10.54
CA ARG A 250 -3.35 -32.58 11.45
C ARG A 250 -4.71 -33.20 11.11
N THR A 251 -5.56 -32.46 10.40
CA THR A 251 -6.89 -32.90 9.98
C THR A 251 -6.93 -33.49 8.55
N LYS A 252 -5.76 -33.74 7.96
CA LYS A 252 -5.58 -34.44 6.69
C LYS A 252 -4.82 -35.72 6.95
#